data_AF-A0A543K605-F1
#
_entry.id   AF-A0A543K605-F1
#
_cell.length_a   1.000
_cell.length_b   1.000
_cell.length_c   1.000
_cell.angle_alpha   90.00
_cell.angle_beta   90.00
_cell.angle_gamma   90.00
#
_symmetry.space_group_name_H-M   'P 1'
#
loop_
_entity.id
_entity.type
_entity.pdbx_description
1 polymer ?
#
loop_
_entity_poly.entity_id
_entity_poly.type
_entity_poly.pdbx_seq_one_letter_code
_entity_poly.pdbx_strand_id
1 'polypeptide(L)'
;MRKIIPPSNQVQLDLFSPDCSPSEPVTPADTIAAHKPAAAPSVPPEEMSDECLLTEFPRASVAAVSALGAELIKRRPAGWQEAAIKLWCRFRGFGGERPMVEQEIILTMAVETADRCLLDAIMVEGQILPCFEPFLVRAAAANGAALPTEMVEAGLRNKQADVRCAALRLAVISGLGRDDIYASLTDPVREVRRAAAITLAEAGEEAARDMLLCEMLVRPSRPLLEALSFVANEDVIIRLGQLGRQKPEWCEVVIAVLDTIDHPKVGKVIASLMN
;
A
#
# COMPACT_ATOMS: atom_id res chain seq x y z
N MET A 1 -37.06 -59.25 -16.04
CA MET A 1 -37.66 -58.73 -14.80
C MET A 1 -36.56 -58.12 -13.94
N ARG A 2 -36.43 -56.79 -13.95
CA ARG A 2 -35.42 -56.02 -13.21
C ARG A 2 -36.14 -55.15 -12.18
N LYS A 3 -35.71 -55.23 -10.91
CA LYS A 3 -36.25 -54.51 -9.77
C LYS A 3 -35.95 -53.01 -9.89
N ILE A 4 -36.96 -52.19 -9.67
CA ILE A 4 -36.88 -50.73 -9.60
C ILE A 4 -36.71 -50.36 -8.13
N ILE A 5 -35.66 -49.60 -7.81
CA ILE A 5 -35.38 -49.04 -6.47
C ILE A 5 -35.80 -47.57 -6.52
N PRO A 6 -36.69 -47.08 -5.62
CA PRO A 6 -37.01 -45.65 -5.52
C PRO A 6 -35.97 -44.89 -4.66
N PRO A 7 -35.74 -43.59 -4.92
CA PRO A 7 -34.73 -42.79 -4.23
C PRO A 7 -35.14 -42.36 -2.80
N SER A 8 -34.12 -42.23 -1.96
CA SER A 8 -34.14 -41.90 -0.54
C SER A 8 -34.65 -40.49 -0.24
N ASN A 9 -35.50 -40.39 0.79
CA ASN A 9 -36.04 -39.18 1.40
C ASN A 9 -34.96 -38.13 1.74
N GLN A 10 -35.06 -36.94 1.14
CA GLN A 10 -34.53 -35.71 1.72
C GLN A 10 -35.68 -34.97 2.38
N VAL A 11 -35.64 -34.84 3.72
CA VAL A 11 -36.59 -34.02 4.47
C VAL A 11 -36.16 -32.56 4.32
N GLN A 12 -36.96 -31.80 3.58
CA GLN A 12 -36.84 -30.35 3.45
C GLN A 12 -37.46 -29.70 4.69
N LEU A 13 -36.70 -28.88 5.41
CA LEU A 13 -37.19 -28.09 6.55
C LEU A 13 -38.08 -26.96 6.02
N ASP A 14 -39.39 -27.09 6.22
CA ASP A 14 -40.36 -26.04 5.90
C ASP A 14 -40.43 -25.02 7.05
N LEU A 15 -40.05 -23.78 6.75
CA LEU A 15 -39.83 -22.68 7.70
C LEU A 15 -41.07 -21.78 7.89
N PHE A 16 -42.23 -22.16 7.35
CA PHE A 16 -43.43 -21.30 7.35
C PHE A 16 -44.75 -22.04 7.65
N SER A 17 -44.79 -22.87 8.70
CA SER A 17 -46.08 -23.35 9.23
C SER A 17 -46.64 -22.38 10.30
N PRO A 18 -47.93 -22.01 10.25
CA PRO A 18 -48.51 -20.99 11.12
C PRO A 18 -48.86 -21.51 12.52
N ASP A 19 -48.76 -20.58 13.48
CA ASP A 19 -48.86 -20.74 14.92
C ASP A 19 -50.12 -21.44 15.46
N CYS A 20 -49.93 -22.31 16.46
CA CYS A 20 -50.96 -22.69 17.41
C CYS A 20 -50.50 -22.27 18.82
N SER A 21 -51.12 -21.24 19.38
CA SER A 21 -50.94 -20.77 20.77
C SER A 21 -51.99 -21.43 21.70
N PRO A 22 -52.00 -21.15 23.03
CA PRO A 22 -50.93 -21.15 24.03
C PRO A 22 -51.23 -22.18 25.15
N SER A 23 -50.24 -22.57 25.95
CA SER A 23 -50.49 -23.21 27.26
C SER A 23 -49.52 -22.65 28.29
N GLU A 24 -50.10 -22.19 29.39
CA GLU A 24 -49.51 -21.47 30.52
C GLU A 24 -48.51 -22.32 31.36
N PRO A 25 -47.76 -21.69 32.28
CA PRO A 25 -46.34 -21.97 32.48
C PRO A 25 -46.09 -23.06 33.51
N VAL A 26 -45.09 -23.90 33.24
CA VAL A 26 -44.49 -24.78 34.24
C VAL A 26 -43.00 -24.45 34.31
N THR A 27 -42.62 -23.74 35.36
CA THR A 27 -41.22 -23.66 35.81
C THR A 27 -40.82 -25.03 36.36
N PRO A 28 -39.64 -25.53 35.95
CA PRO A 28 -38.63 -25.83 36.95
C PRO A 28 -37.33 -25.11 36.65
N ALA A 29 -36.72 -24.64 37.73
CA ALA A 29 -35.38 -24.10 37.78
C ALA A 29 -34.32 -25.14 37.35
N ASP A 30 -33.18 -24.56 36.99
CA ASP A 30 -31.85 -25.14 36.90
C ASP A 30 -31.41 -25.83 35.60
N THR A 31 -30.37 -25.19 35.06
CA THR A 31 -29.26 -25.76 34.28
C THR A 31 -29.40 -25.78 32.76
N ILE A 32 -29.33 -24.60 32.13
CA ILE A 32 -28.40 -24.40 31.01
C ILE A 32 -27.78 -23.02 31.16
N ALA A 33 -26.64 -22.97 31.87
CA ALA A 33 -25.72 -21.86 31.73
C ALA A 33 -25.35 -21.78 30.24
N ALA A 34 -25.90 -20.76 29.57
CA ALA A 34 -25.43 -20.34 28.26
C ALA A 34 -23.92 -20.11 28.41
N HIS A 35 -23.13 -21.08 27.95
CA HIS A 35 -21.70 -20.92 27.77
C HIS A 35 -21.53 -19.90 26.65
N LYS A 36 -21.58 -18.62 27.01
CA LYS A 36 -20.81 -17.60 26.31
C LYS A 36 -19.37 -18.13 26.32
N PRO A 37 -18.75 -18.44 25.17
CA PRO A 37 -17.34 -18.77 25.20
C PRO A 37 -16.66 -17.56 25.83
N ALA A 38 -16.08 -17.76 27.01
CA ALA A 38 -15.20 -16.77 27.59
C ALA A 38 -14.14 -16.50 26.54
N ALA A 39 -14.11 -15.28 26.01
CA ALA A 39 -12.98 -14.83 25.22
C ALA A 39 -11.77 -15.02 26.13
N ALA A 40 -10.97 -16.04 25.84
CA ALA A 40 -9.70 -16.22 26.50
C ALA A 40 -8.93 -14.89 26.38
N PRO A 41 -8.15 -14.49 27.39
CA PRO A 41 -7.25 -13.37 27.21
C PRO A 41 -6.32 -13.74 26.03
N SER A 42 -6.57 -13.14 24.87
CA SER A 42 -5.66 -13.26 23.74
C SER A 42 -4.37 -12.61 24.22
N VAL A 43 -3.30 -13.41 24.34
CA VAL A 43 -1.96 -12.87 24.61
C VAL A 43 -1.75 -11.74 23.60
N PRO A 44 -1.42 -10.52 24.05
CA PRO A 44 -1.26 -9.41 23.14
C PRO A 44 -0.15 -9.77 22.13
N PRO A 45 -0.28 -9.40 20.85
CA PRO A 45 0.71 -9.73 19.83
C PRO A 45 2.15 -9.36 20.20
N GLU A 46 2.35 -8.31 21.00
CA GLU A 46 3.68 -7.89 21.46
C GLU A 46 4.35 -8.91 22.40
N GLU A 47 3.59 -9.78 23.08
CA GLU A 47 4.10 -10.79 24.00
C GLU A 47 4.22 -12.19 23.35
N MET A 48 3.71 -12.36 22.13
CA MET A 48 3.78 -13.62 21.41
C MET A 48 5.21 -13.89 20.91
N SER A 49 5.61 -15.16 20.86
CA SER A 49 6.84 -15.56 20.16
C SER A 49 6.65 -15.45 18.65
N ASP A 50 7.76 -15.37 17.91
CA ASP A 50 7.72 -15.26 16.45
C ASP A 50 7.07 -16.49 15.80
N GLU A 51 7.32 -17.70 16.33
CA GLU A 51 6.67 -18.93 15.86
C GLU A 51 5.15 -18.89 16.07
N CYS A 52 4.72 -18.29 17.19
CA CYS A 52 3.31 -18.12 17.50
C CYS A 52 2.65 -17.12 16.55
N LEU A 53 3.29 -15.97 16.28
CA LEU A 53 2.82 -14.98 15.31
C LEU A 53 2.67 -15.58 13.91
N LEU A 54 3.66 -16.33 13.43
CA LEU A 54 3.65 -16.98 12.12
C LEU A 54 2.55 -18.04 12.00
N THR A 55 2.18 -18.68 13.11
CA THR A 55 1.15 -19.73 13.16
C THR A 55 -0.26 -19.14 13.25
N GLU A 56 -0.43 -18.06 14.01
CA GLU A 56 -1.73 -17.42 14.25
C GLU A 56 -2.15 -16.49 13.12
N PHE A 57 -1.20 -15.75 12.50
CA PHE A 57 -1.53 -14.75 11.49
C PHE A 57 -2.32 -15.29 10.29
N PRO A 58 -1.98 -16.44 9.68
CA PRO A 58 -2.78 -17.02 8.59
C PRO A 58 -4.23 -17.37 9.00
N ARG A 59 -4.45 -17.60 10.29
CA ARG A 59 -5.74 -17.96 10.88
C ARG A 59 -6.45 -16.78 11.54
N ALA A 60 -5.86 -15.58 11.47
CA ALA A 60 -6.40 -14.40 12.10
C ALA A 60 -7.85 -14.14 11.70
N SER A 61 -8.60 -13.59 12.66
CA SER A 61 -9.91 -13.01 12.43
C SER A 61 -9.77 -11.52 12.09
N VAL A 62 -10.83 -10.92 11.56
CA VAL A 62 -10.91 -9.48 11.29
C VAL A 62 -10.50 -8.63 12.50
N ALA A 63 -10.80 -9.09 13.73
CA ALA A 63 -10.49 -8.35 14.96
C ALA A 63 -8.99 -8.41 15.35
N ALA A 64 -8.27 -9.46 14.95
CA ALA A 64 -6.89 -9.70 15.35
C ALA A 64 -5.86 -9.40 14.24
N VAL A 65 -6.29 -9.43 12.97
CA VAL A 65 -5.40 -9.37 11.81
C VAL A 65 -4.52 -8.12 11.78
N SER A 66 -5.07 -6.95 12.15
CA SER A 66 -4.31 -5.70 12.12
C SER A 66 -3.19 -5.68 13.18
N ALA A 67 -3.47 -6.16 14.39
CA ALA A 67 -2.50 -6.16 15.48
C ALA A 67 -1.40 -7.21 15.26
N LEU A 68 -1.76 -8.40 14.78
CA LEU A 68 -0.80 -9.43 14.39
C LEU A 68 0.05 -8.98 13.19
N GLY A 69 -0.57 -8.34 12.19
CA GLY A 69 0.11 -7.80 11.03
C GLY A 69 1.14 -6.73 11.40
N ALA A 70 0.78 -5.80 12.29
CA ALA A 70 1.70 -4.76 12.77
C ALA A 70 2.95 -5.35 13.44
N GLU A 71 2.79 -6.36 14.30
CA GLU A 71 3.94 -7.02 14.93
C GLU A 71 4.79 -7.81 13.92
N LEU A 72 4.18 -8.45 12.90
CA LEU A 72 4.94 -9.08 11.82
C LEU A 72 5.72 -8.07 10.96
N ILE A 73 5.16 -6.90 10.66
CA ILE A 73 5.86 -5.83 9.93
C ILE A 73 7.08 -5.33 10.71
N LYS A 74 6.91 -5.19 12.04
CA LYS A 74 7.94 -4.69 12.95
C LYS A 74 9.07 -5.68 13.15
N ARG A 75 8.76 -6.96 13.39
CA ARG A 75 9.75 -8.00 13.72
C ARG A 75 10.35 -8.69 12.50
N ARG A 76 9.55 -8.87 11.45
CA ARG A 76 9.91 -9.58 10.20
C ARG A 76 10.61 -10.94 10.44
N PRO A 77 10.04 -11.84 11.26
CA PRO A 77 10.66 -13.14 11.52
C PRO A 77 10.73 -13.98 10.24
N ALA A 78 11.73 -14.85 10.12
CA ALA A 78 11.88 -15.71 8.95
C ALA A 78 10.59 -16.52 8.68
N GLY A 79 10.04 -16.42 7.46
CA GLY A 79 8.78 -17.07 7.07
C GLY A 79 7.53 -16.18 7.13
N TRP A 80 7.67 -14.90 7.52
CA TRP A 80 6.53 -13.97 7.58
C TRP A 80 5.86 -13.74 6.22
N GLN A 81 6.62 -13.74 5.12
CA GLN A 81 6.03 -13.62 3.77
C GLN A 81 5.12 -14.81 3.45
N GLU A 82 5.53 -16.03 3.83
CA GLU A 82 4.73 -17.24 3.60
C GLU A 82 3.43 -17.18 4.44
N ALA A 83 3.50 -16.71 5.68
CA ALA A 83 2.32 -16.50 6.51
C ALA A 83 1.35 -15.47 5.89
N ALA A 84 1.89 -14.37 5.36
CA ALA A 84 1.11 -13.35 4.65
C ALA A 84 0.41 -13.90 3.40
N ILE A 85 1.12 -14.67 2.57
CA ILE A 85 0.53 -15.30 1.38
C ILE A 85 -0.53 -16.34 1.75
N LYS A 86 -0.34 -17.13 2.82
CA LYS A 86 -1.39 -18.05 3.30
C LYS A 86 -2.68 -17.31 3.68
N LEU A 87 -2.57 -16.15 4.35
CA LEU A 87 -3.72 -15.33 4.67
C LEU A 87 -4.36 -14.74 3.40
N TRP A 88 -3.57 -14.21 2.48
CA TRP A 88 -4.04 -13.71 1.19
C TRP A 88 -4.86 -14.77 0.43
N CYS A 89 -4.29 -15.97 0.27
CA CYS A 89 -4.92 -17.05 -0.48
C CYS A 89 -6.20 -17.58 0.16
N ARG A 90 -6.31 -17.53 1.50
CA ARG A 90 -7.54 -17.91 2.23
C ARG A 90 -8.74 -17.05 1.83
N PHE A 91 -8.52 -15.79 1.50
CA PHE A 91 -9.57 -14.85 1.10
C PHE A 91 -9.57 -14.55 -0.41
N ARG A 92 -8.92 -15.39 -1.20
CA ARG A 92 -8.90 -15.24 -2.66
C ARG A 92 -10.31 -15.29 -3.24
N GLY A 93 -10.63 -14.32 -4.10
CA GLY A 93 -11.93 -14.20 -4.75
C GLY A 93 -13.04 -13.61 -3.86
N PHE A 94 -12.73 -13.30 -2.60
CA PHE A 94 -13.63 -12.53 -1.74
C PHE A 94 -13.41 -11.02 -1.93
N GLY A 95 -14.40 -10.22 -1.52
CA GLY A 95 -14.31 -8.76 -1.55
C GLY A 95 -14.87 -8.12 -2.81
N GLY A 96 -16.09 -8.48 -3.24
CA GLY A 96 -16.75 -8.01 -4.47
C GLY A 96 -16.49 -6.53 -4.82
N GLU A 97 -17.28 -5.61 -4.27
CA GLU A 97 -17.06 -4.16 -4.48
C GLU A 97 -16.18 -3.52 -3.40
N ARG A 98 -15.91 -4.23 -2.30
CA ARG A 98 -15.17 -3.70 -1.15
C ARG A 98 -14.03 -4.65 -0.79
N PRO A 99 -12.82 -4.11 -0.55
CA PRO A 99 -11.68 -4.91 -0.16
C PRO A 99 -11.95 -5.63 1.17
N MET A 100 -11.44 -6.86 1.29
CA MET A 100 -11.40 -7.58 2.56
C MET A 100 -10.28 -7.01 3.43
N VAL A 101 -10.56 -6.77 4.71
CA VAL A 101 -9.59 -6.19 5.67
C VAL A 101 -8.33 -7.03 5.73
N GLU A 102 -8.43 -8.35 5.71
CA GLU A 102 -7.28 -9.26 5.76
C GLU A 102 -6.34 -9.08 4.57
N GLN A 103 -6.88 -8.98 3.35
CA GLN A 103 -6.09 -8.77 2.14
C GLN A 103 -5.53 -7.34 2.05
N GLU A 104 -6.28 -6.36 2.52
CA GLU A 104 -5.81 -4.97 2.68
C GLU A 104 -4.60 -4.90 3.61
N ILE A 105 -4.62 -5.62 4.75
CA ILE A 105 -3.46 -5.70 5.65
C ILE A 105 -2.25 -6.29 4.92
N ILE A 106 -2.40 -7.33 4.10
CA ILE A 106 -1.27 -7.89 3.34
C ILE A 106 -0.66 -6.85 2.36
N LEU A 107 -1.49 -6.08 1.66
CA LEU A 107 -1.01 -5.01 0.79
C LEU A 107 -0.37 -3.86 1.58
N THR A 108 -0.89 -3.56 2.77
CA THR A 108 -0.27 -2.61 3.71
C THR A 108 1.10 -3.11 4.17
N MET A 109 1.24 -4.40 4.47
CA MET A 109 2.54 -5.02 4.76
C MET A 109 3.50 -4.84 3.58
N ALA A 110 3.05 -5.08 2.34
CA ALA A 110 3.89 -4.88 1.15
C ALA A 110 4.35 -3.42 0.97
N VAL A 111 3.52 -2.44 1.35
CA VAL A 111 3.88 -1.01 1.37
C VAL A 111 4.90 -0.72 2.47
N GLU A 112 4.62 -1.08 3.72
CA GLU A 112 5.46 -0.70 4.87
C GLU A 112 6.79 -1.44 4.92
N THR A 113 6.83 -2.67 4.41
CA THR A 113 8.06 -3.45 4.35
C THR A 113 8.91 -3.14 3.13
N ALA A 114 8.32 -2.55 2.08
CA ALA A 114 8.90 -2.46 0.75
C ALA A 114 9.49 -3.82 0.30
N ASP A 115 8.78 -4.91 0.62
CA ASP A 115 9.16 -6.27 0.24
C ASP A 115 8.59 -6.61 -1.14
N ARG A 116 9.49 -6.59 -2.14
CA ARG A 116 9.15 -6.88 -3.53
C ARG A 116 8.73 -8.34 -3.73
N CYS A 117 9.29 -9.26 -2.95
CA CYS A 117 8.98 -10.69 -3.08
C CYS A 117 7.53 -10.98 -2.68
N LEU A 118 7.04 -10.31 -1.63
CA LEU A 118 5.64 -10.40 -1.22
C LEU A 118 4.69 -9.86 -2.31
N LEU A 119 5.00 -8.69 -2.86
CA LEU A 119 4.19 -8.11 -3.93
C LEU A 119 4.16 -9.03 -5.17
N ASP A 120 5.32 -9.51 -5.61
CA ASP A 120 5.40 -10.40 -6.78
C ASP A 120 4.62 -11.70 -6.54
N ALA A 121 4.69 -12.27 -5.32
CA ALA A 121 3.89 -13.45 -4.96
C ALA A 121 2.37 -13.16 -5.04
N ILE A 122 1.89 -12.02 -4.54
CA ILE A 122 0.48 -11.60 -4.67
C ILE A 122 0.07 -11.48 -6.14
N MET A 123 0.92 -10.88 -6.98
CA MET A 123 0.65 -10.68 -8.40
C MET A 123 0.60 -12.01 -9.18
N VAL A 124 1.44 -12.98 -8.82
CA VAL A 124 1.47 -14.33 -9.43
C VAL A 124 0.22 -15.14 -9.11
N GLU A 125 -0.34 -15.00 -7.91
CA GLU A 125 -1.54 -15.76 -7.52
C GLU A 125 -2.69 -15.55 -8.52
N GLY A 126 -2.82 -14.36 -9.11
CA GLY A 126 -3.78 -14.06 -10.19
C GLY A 126 -5.24 -13.91 -9.71
N GLN A 127 -6.05 -13.21 -10.52
CA GLN A 127 -7.41 -12.73 -10.19
C GLN A 127 -7.42 -11.71 -9.04
N ILE A 128 -6.88 -10.52 -9.31
CA ILE A 128 -7.01 -9.40 -8.38
C ILE A 128 -8.26 -8.61 -8.74
N LEU A 129 -9.18 -8.48 -7.78
CA LEU A 129 -10.41 -7.74 -7.98
C LEU A 129 -10.13 -6.22 -8.07
N PRO A 130 -10.91 -5.47 -8.87
CA PRO A 130 -10.70 -4.02 -9.04
C PRO A 130 -10.69 -3.22 -7.73
N CYS A 131 -11.40 -3.68 -6.69
CA CYS A 131 -11.43 -3.01 -5.39
C CYS A 131 -10.05 -2.96 -4.69
N PHE A 132 -9.10 -3.80 -5.09
CA PHE A 132 -7.73 -3.83 -4.57
C PHE A 132 -6.75 -2.97 -5.37
N GLU A 133 -7.13 -2.47 -6.55
CA GLU A 133 -6.23 -1.66 -7.41
C GLU A 133 -5.59 -0.47 -6.68
N PRO A 134 -6.32 0.34 -5.86
CA PRO A 134 -5.70 1.45 -5.15
C PRO A 134 -4.60 1.01 -4.17
N PHE A 135 -4.72 -0.19 -3.60
CA PHE A 135 -3.75 -0.75 -2.67
C PHE A 135 -2.54 -1.33 -3.40
N LEU A 136 -2.77 -2.00 -4.54
CA LEU A 136 -1.71 -2.47 -5.42
C LEU A 136 -0.87 -1.33 -5.97
N VAL A 137 -1.49 -0.24 -6.42
CA VAL A 137 -0.77 0.93 -6.94
C VAL A 137 0.16 1.50 -5.87
N ARG A 138 -0.27 1.58 -4.61
CA ARG A 138 0.59 2.01 -3.50
C ARG A 138 1.71 1.03 -3.22
N ALA A 139 1.40 -0.27 -3.14
CA ALA A 139 2.38 -1.31 -2.89
C ALA A 139 3.45 -1.32 -3.99
N ALA A 140 3.04 -1.28 -5.25
CA ALA A 140 3.95 -1.22 -6.39
C ALA A 140 4.82 0.04 -6.36
N ALA A 141 4.25 1.20 -6.05
CA ALA A 141 5.01 2.44 -5.95
C ALA A 141 6.05 2.42 -4.81
N ALA A 142 5.74 1.77 -3.68
CA ALA A 142 6.68 1.57 -2.58
C ALA A 142 7.83 0.62 -2.95
N ASN A 143 7.59 -0.31 -3.87
CA ASN A 143 8.51 -1.36 -4.28
C ASN A 143 9.21 -1.10 -5.64
N GLY A 144 8.95 0.03 -6.30
CA GLY A 144 9.44 0.30 -7.65
C GLY A 144 9.03 -0.76 -8.67
N ALA A 145 7.83 -1.32 -8.50
CA ALA A 145 7.32 -2.41 -9.34
C ALA A 145 6.44 -1.87 -10.46
N ALA A 146 6.75 -2.22 -11.72
CA ALA A 146 5.89 -1.87 -12.83
C ALA A 146 4.53 -2.57 -12.69
N LEU A 147 3.46 -1.84 -13.01
CA LEU A 147 2.10 -2.36 -13.08
C LEU A 147 1.60 -2.28 -14.52
N PRO A 148 0.53 -3.01 -14.88
CA PRO A 148 -0.15 -2.80 -16.15
C PRO A 148 -0.54 -1.33 -16.32
N THR A 149 -0.29 -0.78 -17.51
CA THR A 149 -0.54 0.63 -17.85
C THR A 149 -1.96 1.07 -17.50
N GLU A 150 -2.97 0.25 -17.81
CA GLU A 150 -4.38 0.50 -17.50
C GLU A 150 -4.64 0.73 -15.99
N MET A 151 -3.96 -0.03 -15.13
CA MET A 151 -4.08 0.12 -13.67
C MET A 151 -3.44 1.42 -13.17
N VAL A 152 -2.32 1.81 -13.77
CA VAL A 152 -1.66 3.09 -13.46
C VAL A 152 -2.52 4.26 -13.93
N GLU A 153 -3.12 4.18 -15.12
CA GLU A 153 -4.05 5.20 -15.59
C GLU A 153 -5.30 5.32 -14.70
N ALA A 154 -5.88 4.20 -14.26
CA ALA A 154 -6.96 4.20 -13.28
C ALA A 154 -6.52 4.85 -11.96
N GLY A 155 -5.28 4.58 -11.53
CA GLY A 155 -4.64 5.22 -10.39
C GLY A 155 -4.52 6.73 -10.51
N LEU A 156 -4.15 7.26 -11.68
CA LEU A 156 -4.10 8.71 -11.95
C LEU A 156 -5.47 9.38 -11.86
N ARG A 157 -6.56 8.65 -12.15
CA ARG A 157 -7.94 9.16 -12.10
C ARG A 157 -8.60 8.91 -10.73
N ASN A 158 -7.86 8.38 -9.77
CA ASN A 158 -8.41 8.01 -8.46
C ASN A 158 -8.80 9.24 -7.63
N LYS A 159 -9.89 9.11 -6.86
CA LYS A 159 -10.37 10.17 -5.96
C LYS A 159 -9.36 10.50 -4.86
N GLN A 160 -8.61 9.50 -4.39
CA GLN A 160 -7.63 9.63 -3.32
C GLN A 160 -6.29 10.15 -3.87
N ALA A 161 -5.80 11.25 -3.30
CA ALA A 161 -4.61 11.94 -3.81
C ALA A 161 -3.33 11.12 -3.65
N ASP A 162 -3.21 10.34 -2.59
CA ASP A 162 -2.08 9.47 -2.34
C ASP A 162 -1.99 8.32 -3.36
N VAL A 163 -3.12 7.80 -3.85
CA VAL A 163 -3.16 6.85 -4.97
C VAL A 163 -2.67 7.50 -6.25
N ARG A 164 -3.10 8.75 -6.54
CA ARG A 164 -2.61 9.49 -7.72
C ARG A 164 -1.11 9.73 -7.64
N CYS A 165 -0.58 10.12 -6.48
CA CYS A 165 0.86 10.24 -6.25
C CYS A 165 1.60 8.91 -6.48
N ALA A 166 1.06 7.79 -5.99
CA ALA A 166 1.64 6.47 -6.20
C ALA A 166 1.62 6.07 -7.69
N ALA A 167 0.53 6.34 -8.40
CA ALA A 167 0.44 6.09 -9.84
C ALA A 167 1.46 6.92 -10.64
N LEU A 168 1.68 8.20 -10.28
CA LEU A 168 2.69 9.04 -10.91
C LEU A 168 4.10 8.45 -10.79
N ARG A 169 4.46 7.93 -9.61
CA ARG A 169 5.75 7.24 -9.40
C ARG A 169 5.94 6.01 -10.27
N LEU A 170 4.84 5.37 -10.69
CA LEU A 170 4.84 4.20 -11.55
C LEU A 170 4.75 4.53 -13.04
N ALA A 171 4.37 5.75 -13.39
CA ALA A 171 3.97 6.12 -14.75
C ALA A 171 5.07 5.78 -15.77
N VAL A 172 6.31 6.20 -15.52
CA VAL A 172 7.41 5.99 -16.48
C VAL A 172 7.74 4.50 -16.63
N ILE A 173 7.90 3.78 -15.52
CA ILE A 173 8.27 2.36 -15.55
C ILE A 173 7.15 1.46 -16.09
N SER A 174 5.91 1.95 -16.06
CA SER A 174 4.72 1.26 -16.58
C SER A 174 4.34 1.71 -17.99
N GLY A 175 5.20 2.51 -18.66
CA GLY A 175 5.07 2.88 -20.06
C GLY A 175 4.02 3.96 -20.36
N LEU A 176 3.63 4.77 -19.38
CA LEU A 176 2.68 5.85 -19.58
C LEU A 176 3.25 6.98 -20.45
N GLY A 177 2.39 7.62 -21.24
CA GLY A 177 2.76 8.78 -22.05
C GLY A 177 3.09 10.00 -21.18
N ARG A 178 3.92 10.90 -21.70
CA ARG A 178 4.25 12.16 -20.99
C ARG A 178 3.03 13.05 -20.82
N ASP A 179 2.13 13.08 -21.80
CA ASP A 179 0.93 13.92 -21.78
C ASP A 179 0.01 13.59 -20.58
N ASP A 180 -0.10 12.31 -20.21
CA ASP A 180 -0.86 11.88 -19.04
C ASP A 180 -0.27 12.43 -17.73
N ILE A 181 1.06 12.52 -17.66
CA ILE A 181 1.78 13.08 -16.51
C ILE A 181 1.65 14.61 -16.50
N TYR A 182 1.75 15.26 -17.67
CA TYR A 182 1.57 16.71 -17.81
C TYR A 182 0.19 17.17 -17.34
N ALA A 183 -0.88 16.42 -17.60
CA ALA A 183 -2.21 16.72 -17.09
C ALA A 183 -2.23 16.86 -15.55
N SER A 184 -1.42 16.04 -14.86
CA SER A 184 -1.32 16.02 -13.39
C SER A 184 -0.59 17.23 -12.80
N LEU A 185 0.10 18.05 -13.60
CA LEU A 185 0.66 19.34 -13.15
C LEU A 185 -0.43 20.36 -12.79
N THR A 186 -1.67 20.12 -13.19
CA THR A 186 -2.83 20.98 -12.88
C THR A 186 -3.76 20.39 -11.83
N ASP A 187 -3.37 19.26 -11.20
CA ASP A 187 -4.18 18.61 -10.16
C ASP A 187 -4.53 19.59 -9.03
N PRO A 188 -5.76 19.57 -8.47
CA PRO A 188 -6.12 20.45 -7.37
C PRO A 188 -5.24 20.28 -6.12
N VAL A 189 -4.71 19.07 -5.90
CA VAL A 189 -3.88 18.73 -4.75
C VAL A 189 -2.40 19.01 -5.05
N ARG A 190 -1.77 19.82 -4.20
CA ARG A 190 -0.38 20.26 -4.38
C ARG A 190 0.61 19.10 -4.39
N GLU A 191 0.41 18.12 -3.51
CA GLU A 191 1.23 16.92 -3.42
C GLU A 191 1.24 16.12 -4.73
N VAL A 192 0.10 16.08 -5.44
CA VAL A 192 -0.01 15.41 -6.74
C VAL A 192 0.72 16.20 -7.82
N ARG A 193 0.53 17.53 -7.90
CA ARG A 193 1.29 18.38 -8.83
C ARG A 193 2.79 18.24 -8.63
N ARG A 194 3.24 18.21 -7.37
CA ARG A 194 4.63 17.99 -7.00
C ARG A 194 5.13 16.62 -7.46
N ALA A 195 4.36 15.55 -7.21
CA ALA A 195 4.71 14.21 -7.66
C ALA A 195 4.83 14.14 -9.19
N ALA A 196 3.96 14.84 -9.92
CA ALA A 196 4.02 14.92 -11.38
C ALA A 196 5.27 15.65 -11.86
N ALA A 197 5.61 16.79 -11.25
CA ALA A 197 6.84 17.52 -11.58
C ALA A 197 8.11 16.69 -11.29
N ILE A 198 8.13 15.95 -10.17
CA ILE A 198 9.23 15.02 -9.85
C ILE A 198 9.35 13.96 -10.94
N THR A 199 8.23 13.30 -11.28
CA THR A 199 8.18 12.24 -12.29
C THR A 199 8.64 12.74 -13.66
N LEU A 200 8.22 13.95 -14.06
CA LEU A 200 8.64 14.59 -15.31
C LEU A 200 10.13 14.92 -15.31
N ALA A 201 10.67 15.44 -14.20
CA ALA A 201 12.11 15.72 -14.11
C ALA A 201 12.95 14.44 -14.16
N GLU A 202 12.57 13.38 -13.43
CA GLU A 202 13.22 12.06 -13.52
C GLU A 202 13.16 11.47 -14.95
N ALA A 203 12.15 11.86 -15.71
CA ALA A 203 11.98 11.56 -17.12
C ALA A 203 12.81 12.44 -18.08
N GLY A 204 13.55 13.44 -17.57
CA GLY A 204 14.36 14.38 -18.35
C GLY A 204 13.59 15.60 -18.87
N GLU A 205 12.35 15.82 -18.42
CA GLU A 205 11.50 16.92 -18.92
C GLU A 205 11.86 18.23 -18.21
N GLU A 206 12.67 19.06 -18.87
CA GLU A 206 13.15 20.33 -18.33
C GLU A 206 12.03 21.31 -17.92
N ALA A 207 10.84 21.20 -18.51
CA ALA A 207 9.68 22.03 -18.19
C ALA A 207 9.26 21.91 -16.72
N ALA A 208 9.60 20.82 -16.03
CA ALA A 208 9.31 20.64 -14.61
C ALA A 208 10.21 21.48 -13.68
N ARG A 209 11.35 21.98 -14.19
CA ARG A 209 12.41 22.64 -13.40
C ARG A 209 11.88 23.81 -12.56
N ASP A 210 11.14 24.74 -13.18
CA ASP A 210 10.69 25.95 -12.50
C ASP A 210 9.71 25.65 -11.36
N MET A 211 8.83 24.66 -11.56
CA MET A 211 7.92 24.19 -10.52
C MET A 211 8.70 23.55 -9.37
N LEU A 212 9.69 22.70 -9.66
CA LEU A 212 10.52 22.06 -8.63
C LEU A 212 11.35 23.08 -7.85
N LEU A 213 11.90 24.10 -8.50
CA LEU A 213 12.61 25.19 -7.83
C LEU A 213 11.69 26.00 -6.91
N CYS A 214 10.46 26.30 -7.35
CA CYS A 214 9.46 26.94 -6.48
C CYS A 214 9.12 26.06 -5.26
N GLU A 215 8.86 24.76 -5.49
CA GLU A 215 8.51 23.81 -4.45
C GLU A 215 9.66 23.55 -3.45
N MET A 216 10.91 23.57 -3.93
CA MET A 216 12.11 23.47 -3.10
C MET A 216 12.18 24.57 -2.03
N LEU A 217 11.81 25.80 -2.40
CA LEU A 217 11.84 26.94 -1.48
C LEU A 217 10.76 26.81 -0.39
N VAL A 218 9.59 26.26 -0.75
CA VAL A 218 8.45 26.17 0.16
C VAL A 218 8.50 24.93 1.05
N ARG A 219 8.72 23.74 0.48
CA ARG A 219 8.71 22.47 1.21
C ARG A 219 9.76 21.50 0.63
N PRO A 220 11.06 21.72 0.89
CA PRO A 220 12.10 20.83 0.38
C PRO A 220 11.86 19.40 0.85
N SER A 221 12.23 18.43 0.03
CA SER A 221 12.19 17.01 0.36
C SER A 221 13.24 16.29 -0.45
N ARG A 222 13.84 15.23 0.10
CA ARG A 222 14.86 14.45 -0.60
C ARG A 222 14.48 14.03 -2.03
N PRO A 223 13.29 13.43 -2.31
CA PRO A 223 12.90 13.09 -3.69
C PRO A 223 12.86 14.28 -4.64
N LEU A 224 12.44 15.45 -4.15
CA LEU A 224 12.42 16.68 -4.95
C LEU A 224 13.84 17.14 -5.30
N LEU A 225 14.76 17.11 -4.33
CA LEU A 225 16.14 17.55 -4.55
C LEU A 225 16.84 16.59 -5.51
N GLU A 226 16.64 15.28 -5.34
CA GLU A 226 17.15 14.25 -6.25
C GLU A 226 16.61 14.44 -7.67
N ALA A 227 15.31 14.72 -7.82
CA ALA A 227 14.69 14.98 -9.13
C ALA A 227 15.32 16.19 -9.88
N LEU A 228 15.74 17.23 -9.15
CA LEU A 228 16.40 18.40 -9.74
C LEU A 228 17.73 18.05 -10.43
N SER A 229 18.41 16.95 -10.05
CA SER A 229 19.65 16.53 -10.69
C SER A 229 19.46 16.12 -12.16
N PHE A 230 18.30 15.55 -12.51
CA PHE A 230 17.99 15.10 -13.88
C PHE A 230 17.72 16.25 -14.85
N VAL A 231 17.34 17.41 -14.32
CA VAL A 231 17.05 18.63 -15.11
C VAL A 231 17.98 19.78 -14.74
N ALA A 232 19.14 19.45 -14.14
CA ALA A 232 20.04 20.43 -13.57
C ALA A 232 20.63 21.36 -14.64
N ASN A 233 20.64 22.65 -14.31
CA ASN A 233 21.42 23.66 -14.99
C ASN A 233 22.17 24.49 -13.94
N GLU A 234 22.87 25.53 -14.37
CA GLU A 234 23.60 26.40 -13.45
C GLU A 234 22.71 27.02 -12.36
N ASP A 235 21.48 27.45 -12.69
CA ASP A 235 20.56 28.04 -11.71
C ASP A 235 20.14 27.02 -10.64
N VAL A 236 19.84 25.78 -11.04
CA VAL A 236 19.56 24.68 -10.10
C VAL A 236 20.73 24.47 -9.14
N ILE A 237 21.96 24.39 -9.66
CA ILE A 237 23.18 24.20 -8.85
C ILE A 237 23.35 25.34 -7.84
N ILE A 238 23.17 26.59 -8.27
CA ILE A 238 23.29 27.76 -7.40
C ILE A 238 22.21 27.74 -6.31
N ARG A 239 20.95 27.46 -6.66
CA ARG A 239 19.84 27.45 -5.72
C ARG A 239 19.90 26.30 -4.72
N LEU A 240 20.37 25.12 -5.14
CA LEU A 240 20.68 24.01 -4.23
C LEU A 240 21.76 24.43 -3.23
N GLY A 241 22.84 25.06 -3.69
CA GLY A 241 23.87 25.61 -2.82
C GLY A 241 23.33 26.66 -1.84
N GLN A 242 22.44 27.55 -2.29
CA GLN A 242 21.78 28.52 -1.41
C GLN A 242 20.89 27.83 -0.37
N LEU A 243 20.14 26.79 -0.74
CA LEU A 243 19.34 26.00 0.18
C LEU A 243 20.21 25.38 1.28
N GLY A 244 21.33 24.73 0.91
CA GLY A 244 22.25 24.11 1.87
C GLY A 244 22.85 25.11 2.86
N ARG A 245 23.16 26.35 2.42
CA ARG A 245 23.64 27.42 3.32
C ARG A 245 22.56 27.99 4.23
N GLN A 246 21.35 28.18 3.70
CA GLN A 246 20.23 28.78 4.46
C GLN A 246 19.59 27.79 5.43
N LYS A 247 19.66 26.49 5.12
CA LYS A 247 19.04 25.41 5.88
C LYS A 247 20.04 24.26 6.06
N PRO A 248 20.92 24.35 7.08
CA PRO A 248 22.00 23.38 7.29
C PRO A 248 21.55 21.92 7.39
N GLU A 249 20.30 21.67 7.82
CA GLU A 249 19.72 20.32 7.86
C GLU A 249 19.60 19.65 6.49
N TRP A 250 19.64 20.43 5.40
CA TRP A 250 19.64 19.93 4.03
C TRP A 250 21.04 19.82 3.42
N CYS A 251 22.09 20.27 4.11
CA CYS A 251 23.43 20.39 3.54
C CYS A 251 23.97 19.05 3.01
N GLU A 252 23.88 17.98 3.82
CA GLU A 252 24.34 16.64 3.40
C GLU A 252 23.57 16.13 2.16
N VAL A 253 22.26 16.32 2.13
CA VAL A 253 21.42 15.91 0.98
C VAL A 253 21.75 16.74 -0.25
N VAL A 254 21.96 18.05 -0.10
CA VAL A 254 22.35 18.95 -1.18
C VAL A 254 23.69 18.55 -1.75
N ILE A 255 24.70 18.26 -0.92
CA ILE A 255 26.01 17.82 -1.37
C ILE A 255 25.88 16.52 -2.18
N ALA A 256 25.15 15.53 -1.63
CA ALA A 256 24.93 14.26 -2.32
C ALA A 256 24.24 14.42 -3.68
N VAL A 257 23.26 15.33 -3.80
CA VAL A 257 22.59 15.64 -5.07
C VAL A 257 23.51 16.40 -6.03
N LEU A 258 24.31 17.34 -5.53
CA LEU A 258 25.26 18.07 -6.36
C LEU A 258 26.33 17.13 -6.93
N ASP A 259 26.78 16.15 -6.16
CA ASP A 259 27.77 15.14 -6.58
C ASP A 259 27.29 14.27 -7.75
N THR A 260 25.96 14.15 -7.99
CA THR A 260 25.43 13.40 -9.15
C THR A 260 25.37 14.23 -10.43
N ILE A 261 25.59 15.54 -10.34
CA ILE A 261 25.48 16.47 -11.47
C ILE A 261 26.84 16.67 -12.12
N ASP A 262 26.96 16.30 -13.40
CA ASP A 262 28.18 16.55 -14.18
C ASP A 262 28.23 18.02 -14.67
N HIS A 263 28.69 18.92 -13.79
CA HIS A 263 28.84 20.34 -14.13
C HIS A 263 30.04 20.99 -13.43
N PRO A 264 30.88 21.78 -14.13
CA PRO A 264 32.15 22.31 -13.58
C PRO A 264 31.99 23.26 -12.39
N LYS A 265 30.79 23.83 -12.17
CA LYS A 265 30.51 24.68 -10.99
C LYS A 265 30.18 23.91 -9.72
N VAL A 266 29.82 22.63 -9.80
CA VAL A 266 29.43 21.80 -8.66
C VAL A 266 30.51 21.81 -7.58
N GLY A 267 31.76 21.52 -7.94
CA GLY A 267 32.86 21.46 -6.97
C GLY A 267 33.09 22.78 -6.22
N LYS A 268 32.85 23.94 -6.86
CA LYS A 268 32.94 25.25 -6.21
C LYS A 268 31.82 25.45 -5.19
N VAL A 269 30.61 25.00 -5.53
CA VAL A 269 29.45 25.11 -4.63
C VAL A 269 29.60 24.16 -3.45
N ILE A 270 30.00 22.91 -3.67
CA ILE A 270 30.24 21.93 -2.59
C ILE A 270 31.33 22.44 -1.63
N ALA A 271 32.47 22.90 -2.15
CA ALA A 271 33.54 23.44 -1.31
C ALA A 271 33.07 24.61 -0.41
N SER A 272 32.13 25.42 -0.89
CA SER A 272 31.57 26.53 -0.13
C SER A 272 30.50 26.14 0.92
N LEU A 273 30.03 24.89 0.89
CA LEU A 273 29.10 24.34 1.87
C LEU A 273 29.81 23.61 3.01
N MET A 274 31.06 23.18 2.78
CA MET A 274 31.90 22.47 3.76
C MET A 274 32.71 23.42 4.65
N ASN A 275 32.72 24.72 4.34
CA ASN A 275 33.39 25.79 5.10
C ASN A 275 32.39 26.54 5.97
#